data_AF-A0A7W0N5Q0-F1
#
_entry.id   AF-A0A7W0N5Q0-F1
#
_cell.length_a   1.000
_cell.length_b   1.000
_cell.length_c   1.000
_cell.angle_alpha   90.00
_cell.angle_beta   90.00
_cell.angle_gamma   90.00
#
_symmetry.space_group_name_H-M   'P 1'
#
loop_
_entity.id
_entity.type
_entity.pdbx_description
1 polymer ?
#
loop_
_entity_poly.entity_id
_entity_poly.type
_entity_poly.pdbx_seq_one_letter_code
_entity_poly.pdbx_strand_id
1 'polypeptide(L)'
;MPWRSAPTPAAVPGQAVELVARGRLGDTVTVVVDRGPVRPVIDRIALDVPNRIFVGDVEVQGSNTGADGTYATLSTTPIYAVRGAVAARSTTAVFPPTDYRFLLVRARGVSGITGAAVARDPSQPPVEPVAARSTKRERERTTVVTLDLGYVRVPADRLSIRSSTPRYVRGVAVEGSNDGATFIPLSNSEIARFPGVDLSKIALSSRHRYLRVTIRNGDDAPLDGLRVTAEAMPRPLLLASGFEPPFRLLYGAATVSAPSYDFARLPSAATGFETARRGTLGPERANELFEPLADTRTFFERNDYLIEVLLVVVAIVVAAAGLFALRRRTSEPSS
;
A
#
# COMPACT_ATOMS: atom_id res chain seq x y z
N MET A 1 -23.90 0.82 6.91
CA MET A 1 -22.82 1.13 5.95
C MET A 1 -22.00 2.27 6.52
N PRO A 2 -20.68 2.13 6.74
CA PRO A 2 -19.87 3.26 7.14
C PRO A 2 -19.87 4.30 6.01
N TRP A 3 -20.26 5.53 6.32
CA TRP A 3 -20.31 6.62 5.35
C TRP A 3 -18.91 6.94 4.84
N ARG A 4 -18.72 6.88 3.52
CA ARG A 4 -17.46 7.30 2.86
C ARG A 4 -17.43 8.82 2.75
N SER A 5 -16.38 9.46 3.28
CA SER A 5 -16.10 10.87 3.04
C SER A 5 -15.95 11.14 1.54
N ALA A 6 -16.42 12.30 1.08
CA ALA A 6 -16.16 12.72 -0.30
C ALA A 6 -14.64 12.69 -0.57
N PRO A 7 -14.18 12.17 -1.71
CA PRO A 7 -12.77 12.24 -2.08
C PRO A 7 -12.35 13.70 -2.15
N THR A 8 -11.13 13.99 -1.71
CA THR A 8 -10.53 15.33 -1.82
C THR A 8 -10.66 15.82 -3.26
N PRO A 9 -11.10 17.06 -3.50
CA PRO A 9 -11.10 17.64 -4.84
C PRO A 9 -9.73 17.52 -5.49
N ALA A 10 -9.67 17.31 -6.81
CA ALA A 10 -8.39 17.27 -7.50
C ALA A 10 -7.65 18.60 -7.34
N ALA A 11 -6.35 18.54 -7.09
CA ALA A 11 -5.51 19.75 -7.04
C ALA A 11 -5.46 20.50 -8.38
N VAL A 12 -5.68 19.80 -9.50
CA VAL A 12 -5.80 20.38 -10.85
C VAL A 12 -7.28 20.43 -11.23
N PRO A 13 -7.79 21.53 -11.80
CA PRO A 13 -9.16 21.61 -12.29
C PRO A 13 -9.46 20.46 -13.28
N GLY A 14 -10.64 19.86 -13.14
CA GLY A 14 -11.06 18.80 -14.06
C GLY A 14 -11.21 19.31 -15.48
N GLN A 15 -10.75 18.51 -16.44
CA GLN A 15 -10.99 18.74 -17.87
C GLN A 15 -12.38 18.19 -18.20
N ALA A 16 -13.26 19.07 -18.69
CA ALA A 16 -14.55 18.65 -19.23
C ALA A 16 -14.34 17.70 -20.41
N VAL A 17 -15.14 16.64 -20.46
CA VAL A 17 -15.05 15.60 -21.48
C VAL A 17 -16.39 15.42 -22.16
N GLU A 18 -16.34 15.07 -23.44
CA GLU A 18 -17.54 14.88 -24.23
C GLU A 18 -18.20 13.54 -23.93
N LEU A 19 -19.52 13.58 -23.74
CA LEU A 19 -20.35 12.38 -23.61
C LEU A 19 -20.81 11.95 -25.00
N VAL A 20 -20.08 11.03 -25.61
CA VAL A 20 -20.30 10.58 -27.00
C VAL A 20 -21.46 9.58 -27.14
N ALA A 21 -21.84 8.91 -26.07
CA ALA A 21 -23.05 8.08 -26.03
C ALA A 21 -23.72 8.15 -24.66
N ARG A 22 -25.05 8.05 -24.66
CA ARG A 22 -25.89 8.06 -23.46
C ARG A 22 -27.02 7.06 -23.62
N GLY A 23 -27.31 6.29 -22.59
CA GLY A 23 -28.36 5.29 -22.58
C GLY A 23 -28.88 5.02 -21.17
N ARG A 24 -30.02 4.34 -21.09
CA ARG A 24 -30.58 3.87 -19.83
C ARG A 24 -31.06 2.44 -20.01
N LEU A 25 -30.65 1.55 -19.11
CA LEU A 25 -31.12 0.18 -19.04
C LEU A 25 -31.64 -0.08 -17.63
N GLY A 26 -32.96 -0.19 -17.48
CA GLY A 26 -33.61 -0.30 -16.18
C GLY A 26 -33.32 0.91 -15.28
N ASP A 27 -32.74 0.64 -14.12
CA ASP A 27 -32.32 1.64 -13.12
C ASP A 27 -30.92 2.23 -13.37
N THR A 28 -30.22 1.73 -14.40
CA THR A 28 -28.83 2.06 -14.68
C THR A 28 -28.73 3.07 -15.81
N VAL A 29 -28.17 4.23 -15.52
CA VAL A 29 -27.77 5.25 -16.51
C VAL A 29 -26.38 4.91 -17.01
N THR A 30 -26.22 4.85 -18.33
CA THR A 30 -24.94 4.54 -18.97
C THR A 30 -24.49 5.71 -19.83
N VAL A 31 -23.24 6.14 -19.70
CA VAL A 31 -22.62 7.10 -20.61
C VAL A 31 -21.25 6.63 -21.07
N VAL A 32 -20.90 6.95 -22.31
CA VAL A 32 -19.56 6.77 -22.85
C VAL A 32 -18.91 8.14 -22.98
N VAL A 33 -17.70 8.24 -22.49
CA VAL A 33 -16.84 9.42 -22.54
C VAL A 33 -15.74 9.15 -23.55
N ASP A 34 -15.53 10.06 -24.51
CA ASP A 34 -14.32 10.09 -25.34
C ASP A 34 -13.41 11.21 -24.85
N ARG A 35 -12.18 10.84 -24.49
CA ARG A 35 -11.16 11.77 -24.00
C ARG A 35 -10.29 12.35 -25.12
N GLY A 36 -10.50 11.89 -26.35
CA GLY A 36 -9.77 12.32 -27.53
C GLY A 36 -8.41 11.61 -27.71
N PRO A 37 -7.63 12.05 -28.70
CA PRO A 37 -6.36 11.41 -29.06
C PRO A 37 -5.23 11.67 -28.06
N VAL A 38 -5.30 12.78 -27.32
CA VAL A 38 -4.33 13.12 -26.27
C VAL A 38 -4.75 12.43 -24.97
N ARG A 39 -3.91 11.54 -24.45
CA ARG A 39 -4.24 10.64 -23.33
C ARG A 39 -3.41 10.95 -22.08
N PRO A 40 -3.62 12.09 -21.41
CA PRO A 40 -2.97 12.32 -20.13
C PRO A 40 -3.44 11.27 -19.13
N VAL A 41 -2.60 10.87 -18.19
CA VAL A 41 -3.03 9.94 -17.13
C VAL A 41 -4.07 10.64 -16.25
N ILE A 42 -5.15 9.95 -15.89
CA ILE A 42 -6.22 10.41 -14.99
C ILE A 42 -6.50 9.35 -13.92
N ASP A 43 -7.08 9.74 -12.80
CA ASP A 43 -7.42 8.83 -11.69
C ASP A 43 -8.85 9.02 -11.16
N ARG A 44 -9.64 9.91 -11.78
CA ARG A 44 -11.01 10.16 -11.38
C ARG A 44 -11.86 10.79 -12.47
N ILE A 45 -13.16 10.62 -12.31
CA ILE A 45 -14.21 11.28 -13.10
C ILE A 45 -15.27 11.85 -12.17
N ALA A 46 -15.55 13.14 -12.30
CA ALA A 46 -16.66 13.83 -11.66
C ALA A 46 -17.85 13.85 -12.63
N LEU A 47 -19.03 13.49 -12.13
CA LEU A 47 -20.27 13.44 -12.92
C LEU A 47 -21.18 14.61 -12.57
N ASP A 48 -21.76 15.23 -13.58
CA ASP A 48 -22.85 16.18 -13.40
C ASP A 48 -24.17 15.42 -13.29
N VAL A 49 -24.61 15.20 -12.05
CA VAL A 49 -25.85 14.50 -11.73
C VAL A 49 -26.93 15.54 -11.39
N PRO A 50 -28.04 15.62 -12.15
CA PRO A 50 -29.06 16.65 -11.95
C PRO A 50 -29.87 16.46 -10.67
N ASN A 51 -29.89 15.25 -10.09
CA ASN A 51 -30.55 14.97 -8.82
C ASN A 51 -30.00 15.89 -7.71
N ARG A 52 -30.92 16.55 -7.00
CA ARG A 52 -30.57 17.32 -5.79
C ARG A 52 -30.28 16.42 -4.59
N ILE A 53 -30.95 15.28 -4.51
CA ILE A 53 -30.79 14.26 -3.46
C ILE A 53 -30.77 12.89 -4.12
N PHE A 54 -29.80 12.05 -3.78
CA PHE A 54 -29.69 10.67 -4.26
C PHE A 54 -28.64 9.88 -3.47
N VAL A 55 -28.73 8.56 -3.54
CA VAL A 55 -27.67 7.63 -3.14
C VAL A 55 -27.58 6.58 -4.25
N GLY A 56 -26.36 6.30 -4.71
CA GLY A 56 -26.14 5.43 -5.84
C GLY A 56 -24.71 4.92 -5.92
N ASP A 57 -24.43 4.16 -6.97
CA ASP A 57 -23.10 3.61 -7.26
C ASP A 57 -22.75 3.86 -8.72
N VAL A 58 -21.48 4.11 -8.97
CA VAL A 58 -20.91 4.29 -10.30
C VAL A 58 -19.86 3.23 -10.55
N GLU A 59 -20.05 2.41 -11.57
CA GLU A 59 -19.00 1.59 -12.16
C GLU A 59 -18.32 2.36 -13.30
N VAL A 60 -16.98 2.40 -13.27
CA VAL A 60 -16.16 2.96 -14.34
C VAL A 60 -15.37 1.84 -14.99
N GLN A 61 -15.44 1.75 -16.31
CA GLN A 61 -14.62 0.85 -17.12
C GLN A 61 -13.84 1.65 -18.17
N GLY A 62 -12.68 1.13 -18.60
CA GLY A 62 -11.82 1.79 -19.58
C GLY A 62 -11.56 0.93 -20.82
N SER A 63 -11.47 1.57 -21.99
CA SER A 63 -11.07 0.94 -23.26
C SER A 63 -10.26 1.91 -24.13
N ASN A 64 -9.38 1.38 -24.97
CA ASN A 64 -8.66 2.15 -25.98
C ASN A 64 -9.40 2.23 -27.33
N THR A 65 -10.32 1.32 -27.60
CA THR A 65 -11.03 1.21 -28.89
C THR A 65 -12.49 1.63 -28.79
N GLY A 66 -13.10 1.53 -27.59
CA GLY A 66 -14.51 1.84 -27.37
C GLY A 66 -15.47 0.77 -27.91
N ALA A 67 -14.95 -0.35 -28.41
CA ALA A 67 -15.76 -1.45 -28.93
C ALA A 67 -16.34 -2.30 -27.80
N ASP A 68 -17.52 -2.89 -28.03
CA ASP A 68 -18.14 -3.80 -27.07
C ASP A 68 -17.19 -4.97 -26.72
N GLY A 69 -17.17 -5.35 -25.45
CA GLY A 69 -16.28 -6.39 -24.92
C GLY A 69 -14.82 -5.96 -24.69
N THR A 70 -14.43 -4.73 -25.06
CA THR A 70 -13.04 -4.24 -24.86
C THR A 70 -12.82 -3.47 -23.56
N TYR A 71 -13.88 -3.29 -22.77
CA TYR A 71 -13.86 -2.50 -21.55
C TYR A 71 -13.39 -3.32 -20.35
N ALA A 72 -12.35 -2.82 -19.66
CA ALA A 72 -11.88 -3.37 -18.39
C ALA A 72 -12.44 -2.56 -17.22
N THR A 73 -12.99 -3.22 -16.19
CA THR A 73 -13.49 -2.54 -14.98
C THR A 73 -12.33 -1.90 -14.20
N LEU A 74 -12.46 -0.60 -13.94
CA LEU A 74 -11.48 0.21 -13.22
C LEU A 74 -11.87 0.41 -11.76
N SER A 75 -13.14 0.71 -11.49
CA SER A 75 -13.65 0.84 -10.13
C SER A 75 -15.17 0.74 -10.05
N THR A 76 -15.66 0.54 -8.82
CA THR A 76 -17.05 0.77 -8.43
C THR A 76 -17.04 1.69 -7.22
N THR A 77 -17.68 2.86 -7.33
CA THR A 77 -17.62 3.92 -6.31
C THR A 77 -19.03 4.38 -5.94
N PRO A 78 -19.38 4.45 -4.64
CA PRO A 78 -20.64 5.06 -4.21
C PRO A 78 -20.62 6.57 -4.45
N ILE A 79 -21.73 7.09 -4.96
CA ILE A 79 -22.01 8.52 -5.17
C ILE A 79 -23.28 8.93 -4.42
N TYR A 80 -23.35 10.17 -3.98
CA TYR A 80 -24.48 10.64 -3.20
C TYR A 80 -24.65 12.16 -3.23
N ALA A 81 -25.87 12.59 -2.99
CA ALA A 81 -26.19 13.92 -2.49
C ALA A 81 -27.24 13.74 -1.40
N VAL A 82 -26.89 14.05 -0.15
CA VAL A 82 -27.79 13.84 1.00
C VAL A 82 -27.98 15.15 1.75
N ARG A 83 -29.18 15.31 2.31
CA ARG A 83 -29.52 16.37 3.24
C ARG A 83 -29.92 15.72 4.57
N GLY A 84 -29.00 15.72 5.52
CA GLY A 84 -29.23 15.34 6.91
C GLY A 84 -28.85 16.49 7.84
N ALA A 85 -28.35 16.18 9.05
CA ALA A 85 -27.80 17.19 9.97
C ALA A 85 -26.62 17.98 9.35
N VAL A 86 -25.88 17.34 8.42
CA VAL A 86 -24.87 17.99 7.58
C VAL A 86 -25.20 17.64 6.12
N ALA A 87 -25.22 18.64 5.25
CA ALA A 87 -25.36 18.41 3.81
C ALA A 87 -24.04 17.88 3.24
N ALA A 88 -24.11 16.82 2.43
CA ALA A 88 -22.93 16.24 1.81
C ALA A 88 -23.24 15.80 0.38
N ARG A 89 -22.30 16.04 -0.55
CA ARG A 89 -22.43 15.68 -1.96
C ARG A 89 -21.10 15.17 -2.51
N SER A 90 -21.15 14.04 -3.18
CA SER A 90 -20.03 13.47 -3.92
C SER A 90 -20.53 12.79 -5.19
N THR A 91 -20.05 13.26 -6.34
CA THR A 91 -20.37 12.70 -7.67
C THR A 91 -19.13 12.14 -8.37
N THR A 92 -18.05 11.96 -7.62
CA THR A 92 -16.73 11.62 -8.15
C THR A 92 -16.42 10.15 -7.92
N ALA A 93 -16.22 9.42 -9.02
CA ALA A 93 -15.65 8.09 -9.00
C ALA A 93 -14.12 8.18 -9.10
N VAL A 94 -13.41 7.40 -8.26
CA VAL A 94 -11.95 7.34 -8.23
C VAL A 94 -11.52 5.95 -8.68
N PHE A 95 -10.43 5.85 -9.42
CA PHE A 95 -9.89 4.61 -9.98
C PHE A 95 -8.37 4.64 -10.07
N PRO A 96 -7.71 3.49 -10.29
CA PRO A 96 -6.27 3.46 -10.55
C PRO A 96 -5.88 4.38 -11.71
N PRO A 97 -4.71 5.05 -11.66
CA PRO A 97 -4.26 5.92 -12.73
C PRO A 97 -4.26 5.21 -14.09
N THR A 98 -4.87 5.82 -15.10
CA THR A 98 -5.06 5.23 -16.43
C THR A 98 -4.97 6.26 -17.56
N ASP A 99 -4.63 5.79 -18.75
CA ASP A 99 -4.60 6.55 -20.01
C ASP A 99 -5.66 6.09 -21.03
N TYR A 100 -6.62 5.22 -20.65
CA TYR A 100 -7.68 4.75 -21.54
C TYR A 100 -8.42 5.92 -22.22
N ARG A 101 -8.62 5.83 -23.54
CA ARG A 101 -9.31 6.86 -24.32
C ARG A 101 -10.80 6.94 -23.99
N PHE A 102 -11.46 5.78 -23.96
CA PHE A 102 -12.88 5.68 -23.71
C PHE A 102 -13.14 5.24 -22.27
N LEU A 103 -14.03 5.96 -21.58
CA LEU A 103 -14.56 5.52 -20.30
C LEU A 103 -16.04 5.19 -20.46
N LEU A 104 -16.43 3.99 -20.02
CA LEU A 104 -17.82 3.58 -19.90
C LEU A 104 -18.23 3.72 -18.44
N VAL A 105 -19.21 4.58 -18.20
CA VAL A 105 -19.69 4.90 -16.86
C VAL A 105 -21.11 4.38 -16.71
N ARG A 106 -21.33 3.51 -15.73
CA ARG A 106 -22.65 2.98 -15.38
C ARG A 106 -23.03 3.43 -13.98
N ALA A 107 -24.08 4.23 -13.87
CA ALA A 107 -24.55 4.78 -12.61
C ALA A 107 -25.94 4.25 -12.25
N ARG A 108 -26.09 3.72 -11.05
CA ARG A 108 -27.38 3.34 -10.44
C ARG A 108 -27.79 4.37 -9.39
N GLY A 109 -29.09 4.47 -9.13
CA GLY A 109 -29.63 5.39 -8.10
C GLY A 109 -29.61 6.88 -8.49
N VAL A 110 -29.41 7.18 -9.78
CA VAL A 110 -29.44 8.55 -10.33
C VAL A 110 -30.48 8.68 -11.45
N SER A 111 -30.98 9.90 -11.68
CA SER A 111 -31.92 10.17 -12.77
C SER A 111 -31.21 10.35 -14.12
N GLY A 112 -29.96 10.81 -14.12
CA GLY A 112 -29.18 11.01 -15.34
C GLY A 112 -27.76 11.48 -15.08
N ILE A 113 -26.98 11.60 -16.16
CA ILE A 113 -25.65 12.21 -16.19
C ILE A 113 -25.69 13.23 -17.34
N THR A 114 -25.54 14.51 -17.03
CA THR A 114 -25.64 15.60 -18.02
C THR A 114 -24.30 16.06 -18.56
N GLY A 115 -23.22 15.76 -17.83
CA GLY A 115 -21.85 16.15 -18.12
C GLY A 115 -20.88 15.33 -17.29
N ALA A 116 -19.61 15.40 -17.66
CA ALA A 116 -18.53 14.79 -16.89
C ALA A 116 -17.24 15.59 -17.06
N ALA A 117 -16.40 15.53 -16.04
CA ALA A 117 -15.05 16.06 -16.08
C ALA A 117 -14.08 15.01 -15.53
N VAL A 118 -12.97 14.78 -16.24
CA VAL A 118 -11.89 13.91 -15.76
C VAL A 118 -10.81 14.76 -15.14
N ALA A 119 -10.18 14.25 -14.11
CA ALA A 119 -9.04 14.91 -13.51
C ALA A 119 -7.97 13.89 -13.17
N ARG A 120 -6.77 14.41 -12.97
CA ARG A 120 -5.74 13.75 -12.20
C ARG A 120 -5.58 14.55 -10.93
N ASP A 121 -5.62 13.87 -9.80
CA ASP A 121 -5.23 14.50 -8.56
C ASP A 121 -3.79 14.09 -8.25
N PRO A 122 -2.82 14.96 -8.54
CA PRO A 122 -1.45 14.69 -8.18
C PRO A 122 -1.24 14.69 -6.67
N SER A 123 -2.24 15.09 -5.85
CA SER A 123 -2.17 14.98 -4.40
C SER A 123 -2.25 13.51 -3.98
N GLN A 124 -1.10 12.85 -4.11
CA GLN A 124 -0.80 11.69 -3.28
C GLN A 124 -0.81 12.17 -1.83
N PRO A 125 -1.29 11.36 -0.86
CA PRO A 125 -1.13 11.66 0.54
C PRO A 125 0.31 12.15 0.76
N PRO A 126 0.52 13.25 1.51
CA PRO A 126 1.87 13.74 1.76
C PRO A 126 2.66 12.56 2.31
N VAL A 127 3.78 12.25 1.67
CA VAL A 127 4.73 11.29 2.20
C VAL A 127 6.01 12.02 2.48
N GLU A 128 6.71 11.55 3.49
CA GLU A 128 7.99 12.08 3.88
C GLU A 128 9.07 11.02 3.62
N PRO A 129 10.29 11.43 3.24
CA PRO A 129 11.42 10.50 3.13
C PRO A 129 11.66 9.79 4.45
N VAL A 130 11.80 8.48 4.40
CA VAL A 130 12.25 7.68 5.53
C VAL A 130 13.78 7.71 5.53
N ALA A 131 14.37 8.09 6.66
CA ALA A 131 15.82 8.06 6.83
C ALA A 131 16.33 6.63 6.58
N ALA A 132 17.28 6.49 5.66
CA ALA A 132 17.79 5.20 5.25
C ALA A 132 19.26 5.29 4.87
N ARG A 133 20.03 4.26 5.24
CA ARG A 133 21.35 4.03 4.64
C ARG A 133 21.16 3.24 3.36
N SER A 134 21.67 3.78 2.26
CA SER A 134 21.55 3.15 0.94
C SER A 134 22.88 2.54 0.52
N THR A 135 22.84 1.30 0.04
CA THR A 135 23.96 0.65 -0.64
C THR A 135 23.54 0.25 -2.04
N LYS A 136 24.40 0.49 -3.02
CA LYS A 136 24.18 0.15 -4.43
C LYS A 136 25.22 -0.89 -4.84
N ARG A 137 24.79 -1.93 -5.53
CA ARG A 137 25.65 -2.94 -6.15
C ARG A 137 25.16 -3.21 -7.55
N GLU A 138 26.06 -3.25 -8.50
CA GLU A 138 25.76 -3.65 -9.86
C GLU A 138 26.28 -5.08 -10.07
N ARG A 139 25.45 -5.93 -10.67
CA ARG A 139 25.80 -7.31 -10.98
C ARG A 139 25.22 -7.67 -12.33
N GLU A 140 26.12 -8.00 -13.27
CA GLU A 140 25.78 -8.38 -14.63
C GLU A 140 24.77 -7.41 -15.25
N ARG A 141 23.53 -7.86 -15.45
CA ARG A 141 22.42 -7.16 -16.08
C ARG A 141 21.44 -6.53 -15.08
N THR A 142 21.88 -6.32 -13.85
CA THR A 142 21.03 -5.82 -12.75
C THR A 142 21.72 -4.79 -11.88
N THR A 143 20.93 -3.84 -11.37
CA THR A 143 21.34 -2.91 -10.32
C THR A 143 20.52 -3.21 -9.08
N VAL A 144 21.19 -3.56 -7.99
CA VAL A 144 20.56 -3.84 -6.70
C VAL A 144 20.84 -2.69 -5.74
N VAL A 145 19.78 -2.04 -5.27
CA VAL A 145 19.85 -1.00 -4.23
C VAL A 145 19.22 -1.56 -2.96
N THR A 146 19.97 -1.59 -1.86
CA THR A 146 19.47 -2.00 -0.55
C THR A 146 19.39 -0.79 0.37
N LEU A 147 18.19 -0.52 0.89
CA LEU A 147 17.92 0.49 1.90
C LEU A 147 17.82 -0.17 3.28
N ASP A 148 18.63 0.27 4.24
CA ASP A 148 18.49 -0.05 5.68
C ASP A 148 17.80 1.12 6.38
N LEU A 149 16.54 0.92 6.78
CA LEU A 149 15.70 1.90 7.47
C LEU A 149 16.00 1.98 8.98
N GLY A 150 17.01 1.25 9.47
CA GLY A 150 17.52 1.31 10.85
C GLY A 150 16.77 0.41 11.83
N TYR A 151 15.44 0.35 11.76
CA TYR A 151 14.60 -0.42 12.70
C TYR A 151 13.67 -1.42 12.00
N VAL A 152 13.29 -2.48 12.71
CA VAL A 152 12.31 -3.46 12.23
C VAL A 152 10.93 -2.82 12.10
N ARG A 153 10.12 -3.31 11.15
CA ARG A 153 8.74 -2.88 10.94
C ARG A 153 8.56 -1.39 10.63
N VAL A 154 9.61 -0.70 10.17
CA VAL A 154 9.50 0.69 9.70
C VAL A 154 8.57 0.74 8.49
N PRO A 155 7.57 1.63 8.49
CA PRO A 155 6.68 1.77 7.36
C PRO A 155 7.38 2.41 6.17
N ALA A 156 7.20 1.81 4.99
CA ALA A 156 7.47 2.44 3.71
C ALA A 156 6.27 2.21 2.80
N ASP A 157 5.65 3.31 2.38
CA ASP A 157 4.40 3.31 1.61
C ASP A 157 4.66 3.65 0.13
N ARG A 158 5.89 4.07 -0.22
CA ARG A 158 6.32 4.34 -1.59
C ARG A 158 7.84 4.22 -1.74
N LEU A 159 8.29 3.90 -2.95
CA LEU A 159 9.66 4.19 -3.40
C LEU A 159 9.63 5.29 -4.45
N SER A 160 10.60 6.20 -4.35
CA SER A 160 10.89 7.24 -5.31
C SER A 160 12.24 6.95 -5.95
N ILE A 161 12.24 6.70 -7.26
CA ILE A 161 13.42 6.32 -8.04
C ILE A 161 13.77 7.48 -8.97
N ARG A 162 14.88 8.15 -8.67
CA ARG A 162 15.40 9.25 -9.48
C ARG A 162 16.65 8.80 -10.23
N SER A 163 16.82 9.27 -11.44
CA SER A 163 18.00 9.02 -12.28
C SER A 163 18.24 10.25 -13.18
N SER A 164 19.45 10.44 -13.67
CA SER A 164 19.78 11.42 -14.71
C SER A 164 19.70 10.84 -16.13
N THR A 165 19.50 9.53 -16.29
CA THR A 165 19.31 8.90 -17.60
C THR A 165 18.03 9.46 -18.26
N PRO A 166 18.12 10.00 -19.49
CA PRO A 166 17.02 10.77 -20.09
C PRO A 166 15.88 9.88 -20.60
N ARG A 167 16.19 8.64 -21.03
CA ARG A 167 15.20 7.68 -21.53
C ARG A 167 15.50 6.29 -21.03
N TYR A 168 14.51 5.63 -20.42
CA TYR A 168 14.63 4.23 -20.00
C TYR A 168 13.25 3.61 -19.78
N VAL A 169 13.21 2.28 -19.85
CA VAL A 169 12.13 1.43 -19.34
C VAL A 169 12.79 0.24 -18.65
N ARG A 170 12.48 -0.01 -17.37
CA ARG A 170 13.14 -1.04 -16.56
C ARG A 170 12.13 -1.77 -15.67
N GLY A 171 12.21 -3.09 -15.66
CA GLY A 171 11.53 -3.89 -14.66
C GLY A 171 12.20 -3.73 -13.29
N VAL A 172 11.40 -3.57 -12.24
CA VAL A 172 11.85 -3.40 -10.85
C VAL A 172 11.15 -4.41 -9.96
N ALA A 173 11.94 -5.24 -9.28
CA ALA A 173 11.46 -6.08 -8.20
C ALA A 173 11.83 -5.45 -6.85
N VAL A 174 10.88 -5.42 -5.92
CA VAL A 174 11.06 -4.91 -4.57
C VAL A 174 10.81 -6.03 -3.58
N GLU A 175 11.74 -6.21 -2.66
CA GLU A 175 11.67 -7.21 -1.59
C GLU A 175 11.90 -6.56 -0.23
N GLY A 176 11.30 -7.13 0.82
CA GLY A 176 11.39 -6.66 2.20
C GLY A 176 12.01 -7.69 3.13
N SER A 177 12.75 -7.24 4.13
CA SER A 177 13.33 -8.10 5.17
C SER A 177 13.42 -7.36 6.51
N ASN A 178 13.23 -8.08 7.62
CA ASN A 178 13.48 -7.55 8.97
C ASN A 178 14.81 -8.04 9.57
N ASP A 179 15.38 -9.12 9.04
CA ASP A 179 16.62 -9.76 9.51
C ASP A 179 17.83 -9.46 8.61
N GLY A 180 17.61 -8.93 7.41
CA GLY A 180 18.64 -8.69 6.39
C GLY A 180 19.11 -9.95 5.67
N ALA A 181 18.54 -11.12 5.98
CA ALA A 181 18.91 -12.41 5.43
C ALA A 181 17.78 -12.98 4.56
N THR A 182 16.56 -12.99 5.09
CA THR A 182 15.37 -13.53 4.43
C THR A 182 14.58 -12.40 3.81
N PHE A 183 14.51 -12.39 2.48
CA PHE A 183 13.79 -11.37 1.71
C PHE A 183 12.51 -11.94 1.13
N ILE A 184 11.42 -11.19 1.31
CA ILE A 184 10.08 -11.56 0.83
C ILE A 184 9.69 -10.59 -0.28
N PRO A 185 9.16 -11.06 -1.42
CA PRO A 185 8.71 -10.19 -2.50
C PRO A 185 7.56 -9.28 -2.06
N LEU A 186 7.64 -8.00 -2.39
CA LEU A 186 6.64 -6.98 -2.07
C LEU A 186 5.95 -6.41 -3.31
N SER A 187 6.71 -6.21 -4.39
CA SER A 187 6.18 -5.66 -5.63
C SER A 187 7.04 -6.05 -6.82
N ASN A 188 6.39 -6.24 -7.96
CA ASN A 188 7.02 -6.23 -9.27
C ASN A 188 6.36 -5.10 -10.07
N SER A 189 7.16 -4.17 -10.56
CA SER A 189 6.68 -2.98 -11.25
C SER A 189 7.62 -2.60 -12.38
N GLU A 190 7.25 -1.59 -13.15
CA GLU A 190 8.11 -0.99 -14.16
C GLU A 190 8.36 0.48 -13.79
N ILE A 191 9.57 0.94 -14.08
CA ILE A 191 9.90 2.35 -14.10
C ILE A 191 10.21 2.78 -15.52
N ALA A 192 9.78 3.98 -15.86
CA ALA A 192 9.96 4.50 -17.21
C ALA A 192 10.16 6.01 -17.19
N ARG A 193 10.99 6.48 -18.12
CA ARG A 193 11.11 7.90 -18.46
C ARG A 193 11.30 8.04 -19.94
N PHE A 194 10.48 8.88 -20.57
CA PHE A 194 10.62 9.33 -21.96
C PHE A 194 9.63 10.50 -22.18
N PRO A 195 9.68 11.23 -23.32
CA PRO A 195 8.80 12.38 -23.51
C PRO A 195 7.33 12.06 -23.28
N GLY A 196 6.69 12.78 -22.34
CA GLY A 196 5.30 12.57 -21.95
C GLY A 196 5.06 11.50 -20.85
N VAL A 197 6.10 10.76 -20.42
CA VAL A 197 5.97 9.70 -19.41
C VAL A 197 7.07 9.78 -18.36
N ASP A 198 6.66 9.78 -17.08
CA ASP A 198 7.54 9.62 -15.92
C ASP A 198 6.86 8.68 -14.89
N LEU A 199 7.35 7.45 -14.85
CA LEU A 199 6.98 6.40 -13.89
C LEU A 199 8.16 6.18 -12.93
N SER A 200 8.46 7.18 -12.11
CA SER A 200 9.55 7.14 -11.12
C SER A 200 9.10 6.70 -9.71
N LYS A 201 7.82 6.45 -9.50
CA LYS A 201 7.25 6.17 -8.18
C LYS A 201 6.57 4.81 -8.14
N ILE A 202 6.93 3.99 -7.15
CA ILE A 202 6.34 2.67 -6.92
C ILE A 202 5.56 2.73 -5.61
N ALA A 203 4.25 2.49 -5.65
CA ALA A 203 3.44 2.35 -4.43
C ALA A 203 3.80 1.04 -3.71
N LEU A 204 3.88 1.09 -2.39
CA LEU A 204 4.20 -0.06 -1.54
C LEU A 204 3.35 -0.06 -0.28
N SER A 205 3.32 -1.20 0.40
CA SER A 205 2.84 -1.30 1.79
C SER A 205 3.81 -2.18 2.57
N SER A 206 5.00 -1.65 2.84
CA SER A 206 6.06 -2.38 3.53
C SER A 206 6.13 -2.02 5.00
N ARG A 207 6.43 -3.03 5.82
CA ARG A 207 6.76 -2.91 7.26
C ARG A 207 8.04 -3.72 7.52
N HIS A 208 9.13 -3.29 6.89
CA HIS A 208 10.41 -4.00 6.91
C HIS A 208 11.55 -3.04 7.18
N ARG A 209 12.61 -3.52 7.84
CA ARG A 209 13.84 -2.76 8.04
C ARG A 209 14.62 -2.57 6.74
N TYR A 210 14.72 -3.63 5.95
CA TYR A 210 15.50 -3.65 4.72
C TYR A 210 14.56 -3.69 3.52
N LEU A 211 14.80 -2.80 2.56
CA LEU A 211 14.16 -2.86 1.24
C LEU A 211 15.23 -3.12 0.19
N ARG A 212 15.09 -4.21 -0.56
CA ARG A 212 15.96 -4.54 -1.68
C ARG A 212 15.22 -4.26 -2.99
N VAL A 213 15.80 -3.37 -3.79
CA VAL A 213 15.25 -2.91 -5.06
C VAL A 213 16.17 -3.41 -6.16
N THR A 214 15.69 -4.37 -6.94
CA THR A 214 16.43 -4.99 -8.05
C THR A 214 15.88 -4.44 -9.36
N ILE A 215 16.67 -3.60 -10.02
CA ILE A 215 16.38 -3.03 -11.34
C ILE A 215 17.02 -3.94 -12.38
N ARG A 216 16.21 -4.45 -13.31
CA ARG A 216 16.66 -5.27 -14.44
C ARG A 216 17.08 -4.35 -15.57
N ASN A 217 18.40 -4.25 -15.80
CA ASN A 217 18.97 -3.44 -16.87
C ASN A 217 18.91 -4.16 -18.21
N GLY A 218 18.96 -5.49 -18.23
CA GLY A 218 19.07 -6.25 -19.48
C GLY A 218 20.42 -5.99 -20.13
N ASP A 219 20.44 -5.74 -21.43
CA ASP A 219 21.66 -5.38 -22.17
C ASP A 219 21.97 -3.87 -22.14
N ASP A 220 21.11 -3.06 -21.50
CA ASP A 220 21.36 -1.64 -21.34
C ASP A 220 22.33 -1.36 -20.17
N ALA A 221 23.00 -0.21 -20.24
CA ALA A 221 23.81 0.30 -19.13
C ALA A 221 22.95 0.57 -17.88
N PRO A 222 23.54 0.45 -16.66
CA PRO A 222 22.91 0.89 -15.42
C PRO A 222 22.47 2.36 -15.48
N LEU A 223 21.39 2.68 -14.75
CA LEU A 223 20.88 4.05 -14.69
C LEU A 223 21.87 5.01 -14.00
N ASP A 224 22.16 6.12 -14.68
CA ASP A 224 23.04 7.18 -14.19
C ASP A 224 22.37 7.97 -13.06
N GLY A 225 23.17 8.41 -12.08
CA GLY A 225 22.67 9.23 -10.98
C GLY A 225 21.54 8.58 -10.17
N LEU A 226 21.44 7.24 -10.20
CA LEU A 226 20.36 6.49 -9.56
C LEU A 226 20.29 6.77 -8.05
N ARG A 227 19.13 7.24 -7.60
CA ARG A 227 18.79 7.41 -6.19
C ARG A 227 17.44 6.77 -5.93
N VAL A 228 17.41 5.91 -4.91
CA VAL A 228 16.19 5.26 -4.44
C VAL A 228 15.91 5.78 -3.03
N THR A 229 14.71 6.30 -2.83
CA THR A 229 14.26 6.83 -1.53
C THR A 229 13.00 6.10 -1.11
N ALA A 230 12.99 5.56 0.11
CA ALA A 230 11.76 5.10 0.74
C ALA A 230 10.99 6.31 1.28
N GLU A 231 9.68 6.34 1.05
CA GLU A 231 8.80 7.40 1.54
C GLU A 231 7.63 6.75 2.30
N ALA A 232 7.16 7.41 3.35
CA ALA A 232 6.05 6.91 4.17
C ALA A 232 5.03 8.01 4.42
N MET A 233 3.76 7.63 4.54
CA MET A 233 2.72 8.54 4.98
C MET A 233 2.97 8.92 6.45
N PRO A 234 2.92 10.21 6.81
CA PRO A 234 2.97 10.64 8.20
C PRO A 234 1.89 9.95 9.01
N ARG A 235 2.28 9.42 10.17
CA ARG A 235 1.37 8.80 11.14
C ARG A 235 1.36 9.69 12.38
N PRO A 236 0.52 10.73 12.42
CA PRO A 236 0.50 11.67 13.52
C PRO A 236 -0.02 10.99 14.79
N LEU A 237 0.60 11.32 15.92
CA LEU A 237 0.05 11.02 17.24
C LEU A 237 -0.72 12.25 17.71
N LEU A 238 -1.98 12.05 18.09
CA LEU A 238 -2.82 13.11 18.64
C LEU A 238 -2.88 12.98 20.15
N LEU A 239 -2.64 14.10 20.81
CA LEU A 239 -2.80 14.23 22.24
C LEU A 239 -4.09 15.01 22.51
N ALA A 240 -4.96 14.44 23.34
CA ALA A 240 -6.15 15.14 23.79
C ALA A 240 -5.76 16.41 24.57
N SER A 241 -6.59 17.43 24.49
CA SER A 241 -6.47 18.61 25.35
C SER A 241 -6.77 18.25 26.82
N GLY A 242 -6.35 19.10 27.75
CA GLY A 242 -6.59 18.92 29.19
C GLY A 242 -5.44 18.25 29.96
N PHE A 243 -4.33 17.95 29.30
CA PHE A 243 -3.11 17.46 29.95
C PHE A 243 -1.99 18.50 29.85
N GLU A 244 -1.20 18.64 30.92
CA GLU A 244 -0.07 19.57 30.98
C GLU A 244 1.24 18.89 30.52
N PRO A 245 2.12 19.59 29.76
CA PRO A 245 3.43 19.08 29.38
C PRO A 245 4.38 18.95 30.59
N PRO A 246 5.47 18.15 30.50
CA PRO A 246 5.97 17.46 29.31
C PRO A 246 5.30 16.11 29.03
N PHE A 247 4.98 15.87 27.76
CA PHE A 247 4.51 14.57 27.30
C PHE A 247 5.68 13.62 27.06
N ARG A 248 5.51 12.34 27.40
CA ARG A 248 6.50 11.29 27.16
C ARG A 248 5.91 10.23 26.25
N LEU A 249 6.57 9.99 25.12
CA LEU A 249 6.27 8.87 24.22
C LEU A 249 7.24 7.73 24.52
N LEU A 250 6.71 6.62 25.04
CA LEU A 250 7.48 5.39 25.27
C LEU A 250 7.15 4.41 24.15
N TYR A 251 8.16 3.78 23.56
CA TYR A 251 8.01 2.81 22.47
C TYR A 251 9.10 1.74 22.52
N GLY A 252 8.96 0.72 21.68
CA GLY A 252 9.95 -0.36 21.53
C GLY A 252 9.68 -1.62 22.38
N ALA A 253 8.71 -1.58 23.30
CA ALA A 253 8.32 -2.76 24.07
C ALA A 253 7.49 -3.73 23.21
N ALA A 254 8.11 -4.80 22.70
CA ALA A 254 7.48 -5.76 21.79
C ALA A 254 6.29 -6.53 22.40
N THR A 255 6.24 -6.63 23.73
CA THR A 255 5.23 -7.38 24.49
C THR A 255 4.07 -6.52 24.97
N VAL A 256 4.14 -5.20 24.81
CA VAL A 256 3.07 -4.29 25.22
C VAL A 256 2.03 -4.21 24.10
N SER A 257 0.79 -4.54 24.44
CA SER A 257 -0.33 -4.42 23.52
C SER A 257 -0.66 -2.95 23.26
N ALA A 258 -1.07 -2.64 22.03
CA ALA A 258 -1.49 -1.29 21.69
C ALA A 258 -2.70 -0.87 22.55
N PRO A 259 -2.67 0.32 23.18
CA PRO A 259 -3.81 0.79 23.96
C PRO A 259 -5.02 1.06 23.06
N SER A 260 -6.22 0.72 23.54
CA SER A 260 -7.49 1.03 22.87
C SER A 260 -8.12 2.27 23.51
N TYR A 261 -8.12 3.38 22.80
CA TYR A 261 -8.75 4.63 23.25
C TYR A 261 -10.07 4.88 22.53
N ASP A 262 -11.08 5.39 23.24
CA ASP A 262 -12.33 5.87 22.62
C ASP A 262 -12.06 7.02 21.65
N PHE A 263 -11.03 7.82 21.93
CA PHE A 263 -10.59 8.90 21.05
C PHE A 263 -10.24 8.40 19.64
N ALA A 264 -9.75 7.16 19.49
CA ALA A 264 -9.45 6.55 18.19
C ALA A 264 -10.71 6.15 17.40
N ARG A 265 -11.90 6.16 18.03
CA ARG A 265 -13.18 5.83 17.41
C ARG A 265 -13.94 7.06 16.92
N LEU A 266 -13.47 8.27 17.26
CA LEU A 266 -14.09 9.52 16.86
C LEU A 266 -13.75 9.87 15.40
N PRO A 267 -14.68 10.46 14.63
CA PRO A 267 -14.36 10.98 13.30
C PRO A 267 -13.34 12.13 13.40
N SER A 268 -12.46 12.30 12.42
CA SER A 268 -11.40 13.34 12.44
C SER A 268 -11.91 14.77 12.70
N ALA A 269 -13.14 15.07 12.27
CA ALA A 269 -13.78 16.36 12.54
C ALA A 269 -14.08 16.57 14.04
N ALA A 270 -14.37 15.50 14.79
CA ALA A 270 -14.63 15.53 16.22
C ALA A 270 -13.34 15.50 17.07
N THR A 271 -12.19 15.11 16.49
CA THR A 271 -10.90 15.13 17.19
C THR A 271 -10.19 16.48 17.13
N GLY A 272 -10.68 17.41 16.29
CA GLY A 272 -10.00 18.68 16.03
C GLY A 272 -8.67 18.52 15.28
N PHE A 273 -8.46 17.37 14.61
CA PHE A 273 -7.21 17.01 13.92
C PHE A 273 -6.68 18.12 13.01
N GLU A 274 -7.56 18.66 12.16
CA GLU A 274 -7.22 19.71 11.19
C GLU A 274 -6.75 21.02 11.84
N THR A 275 -7.13 21.24 13.09
CA THR A 275 -6.78 22.44 13.88
C THR A 275 -5.74 22.14 14.98
N ALA A 276 -5.26 20.90 15.07
CA ALA A 276 -4.34 20.49 16.11
C ALA A 276 -3.00 21.24 15.95
N ARG A 277 -2.46 21.74 17.06
CA ARG A 277 -1.15 22.37 17.06
C ARG A 277 -0.08 21.30 16.82
N ARG A 278 0.78 21.51 15.82
CA ARG A 278 1.89 20.60 15.53
C ARG A 278 2.89 20.64 16.67
N GLY A 279 3.13 19.50 17.31
CA GLY A 279 4.21 19.31 18.27
C GLY A 279 5.50 18.84 17.58
N THR A 280 6.61 18.94 18.31
CA THR A 280 7.89 18.33 17.95
C THR A 280 8.30 17.34 19.01
N LEU A 281 8.90 16.23 18.60
CA LEU A 281 9.54 15.30 19.53
C LEU A 281 10.91 15.87 19.94
N GLY A 282 11.23 15.73 21.22
CA GLY A 282 12.60 15.92 21.70
C GLY A 282 13.52 14.78 21.23
N PRO A 283 14.82 14.85 21.54
CA PRO A 283 15.75 13.77 21.23
C PRO A 283 15.32 12.46 21.91
N GLU A 284 15.50 11.35 21.19
CA GLU A 284 15.36 10.01 21.73
C GLU A 284 16.36 9.79 22.88
N ARG A 285 15.88 9.20 23.97
CA ARG A 285 16.69 8.83 25.13
C ARG A 285 16.30 7.44 25.61
N ALA A 286 17.27 6.67 26.08
CA ALA A 286 17.01 5.39 26.73
C ALA A 286 16.12 5.61 27.95
N ASN A 287 15.13 4.73 28.15
CA ASN A 287 14.29 4.73 29.33
C ASN A 287 14.98 3.93 30.44
N GLU A 288 15.68 4.61 31.36
CA GLU A 288 16.38 3.98 32.49
C GLU A 288 15.43 3.25 33.46
N LEU A 289 14.13 3.56 33.43
CA LEU A 289 13.10 2.91 34.23
C LEU A 289 12.46 1.71 33.52
N PHE A 290 12.96 1.30 32.35
CA PHE A 290 12.41 0.16 31.64
C PHE A 290 12.86 -1.15 32.31
N GLU A 291 11.90 -1.84 32.91
CA GLU A 291 12.07 -3.22 33.38
C GLU A 291 11.42 -4.17 32.37
N PRO A 292 12.15 -5.13 31.78
CA PRO A 292 11.55 -6.14 30.93
C PRO A 292 10.57 -6.95 31.77
N LEU A 293 9.36 -7.16 31.23
CA LEU A 293 8.39 -8.08 31.82
C LEU A 293 9.07 -9.43 32.10
N ALA A 294 8.91 -9.96 33.31
CA ALA A 294 9.42 -11.28 33.66
C ALA A 294 8.91 -12.28 32.62
N ASP A 295 9.82 -13.03 32.00
CA ASP A 295 9.46 -14.05 31.02
C ASP A 295 8.69 -15.16 31.74
N THR A 296 7.37 -15.14 31.59
CA THR A 296 6.43 -16.09 32.22
C THR A 296 6.35 -17.42 31.50
N ARG A 297 7.06 -17.60 30.37
CA ARG A 297 7.11 -18.88 29.66
C ARG A 297 7.73 -19.97 30.52
N THR A 298 7.14 -21.16 30.47
CA THR A 298 7.65 -22.35 31.12
C THR A 298 8.97 -22.81 30.52
N PHE A 299 9.75 -23.64 31.24
CA PHE A 299 11.05 -24.13 30.77
C PHE A 299 10.98 -24.76 29.37
N PHE A 300 9.93 -25.53 29.07
CA PHE A 300 9.76 -26.18 27.76
C PHE A 300 9.35 -25.19 26.65
N GLU A 301 8.56 -24.16 26.95
CA GLU A 301 8.22 -23.10 25.99
C GLU A 301 9.42 -22.21 25.62
N ARG A 302 10.38 -22.08 26.54
CA ARG A 302 11.64 -21.36 26.27
C ARG A 302 12.61 -22.17 25.41
N ASN A 303 12.51 -23.50 25.46
CA ASN A 303 13.44 -24.43 24.83
C ASN A 303 12.68 -25.41 23.91
N ASP A 304 11.92 -24.88 22.94
CA ASP A 304 11.12 -25.68 22.01
C ASP A 304 11.97 -26.71 21.22
N TYR A 305 13.22 -26.35 20.91
CA TYR A 305 14.20 -27.22 20.28
C TYR A 305 14.51 -28.49 21.09
N LEU A 306 14.31 -28.50 22.41
CA LEU A 306 14.51 -29.70 23.22
C LEU A 306 13.49 -30.78 22.89
N ILE A 307 12.29 -30.40 22.43
CA ILE A 307 11.29 -31.37 21.95
C ILE A 307 11.79 -32.02 20.65
N GLU A 308 12.35 -31.22 19.72
CA GLU A 308 12.96 -31.75 18.50
C GLU A 308 14.14 -32.69 18.81
N VAL A 309 15.03 -32.27 19.71
CA VAL A 309 16.17 -33.11 20.16
C VAL A 309 15.68 -34.39 20.81
N LEU A 310 14.67 -34.34 21.69
CA LEU A 310 14.10 -35.52 22.33
C LEU A 310 13.49 -36.48 21.31
N LEU A 311 12.77 -35.97 20.31
CA LEU A 311 12.23 -36.76 19.20
C LEU A 311 13.32 -37.46 18.40
N VAL A 312 14.42 -36.75 18.08
CA VAL A 312 15.58 -37.33 17.41
C VAL A 312 16.20 -38.45 18.25
N VAL A 313 16.36 -38.24 19.56
CA VAL A 313 16.90 -39.26 20.48
C VAL A 313 15.99 -40.50 20.51
N VAL A 314 14.67 -40.32 20.65
CA VAL A 314 13.70 -41.43 20.64
C VAL A 314 13.74 -42.19 19.31
N ALA A 315 13.81 -41.49 18.18
CA ALA A 315 13.93 -42.12 16.87
C ALA A 315 15.21 -42.97 16.75
N ILE A 316 16.34 -42.48 17.25
CA ILE A 316 17.61 -43.23 17.29
C ILE A 316 17.48 -44.49 18.15
N VAL A 317 16.85 -44.39 19.33
CA VAL A 317 16.64 -45.53 20.22
C VAL A 317 15.74 -46.60 19.59
N VAL A 318 14.63 -46.19 18.96
CA VAL A 318 13.73 -47.11 18.25
C VAL A 318 14.43 -47.77 17.07
N ALA A 319 15.19 -47.01 16.29
CA ALA A 319 15.97 -47.56 15.17
C ALA A 319 17.01 -48.58 15.66
N ALA A 320 17.75 -48.28 16.73
CA ALA A 320 18.72 -49.18 17.34
C ALA A 320 18.04 -50.45 17.90
N ALA A 321 16.90 -50.33 18.58
CA ALA A 321 16.15 -51.46 19.10
C ALA A 321 15.61 -52.35 17.97
N GLY A 322 15.09 -51.77 16.89
CA GLY A 322 14.66 -52.49 15.69
C GLY A 322 15.82 -53.24 15.02
N LEU A 323 16.98 -52.59 14.88
CA LEU A 323 18.19 -53.21 14.32
C LEU A 323 18.66 -54.39 15.20
N PHE A 324 18.60 -54.24 16.52
CA PHE A 324 19.01 -55.27 17.47
C PHE A 324 18.03 -56.46 17.48
N ALA A 325 16.72 -56.21 17.36
CA ALA A 325 15.71 -57.24 17.21
C ALA A 325 15.85 -58.03 15.90
N LEU A 326 16.19 -57.35 14.79
CA LEU A 326 16.46 -58.00 13.50
C LEU A 326 17.72 -58.86 13.55
N ARG A 327 18.81 -58.38 14.17
CA ARG A 327 20.04 -59.17 14.36
C ARG A 327 19.84 -60.42 15.22
N ARG A 328 18.95 -60.39 16.21
CA ARG A 328 18.62 -61.59 17.01
C ARG A 328 17.86 -62.64 16.21
N ARG A 329 17.04 -62.26 15.22
CA ARG A 329 16.30 -63.22 14.38
C ARG A 329 17.15 -63.92 13.31
N THR A 330 18.30 -63.35 12.94
CA THR A 330 19.26 -64.02 12.05
C THR A 330 20.18 -65.02 12.76
N SER A 331 19.94 -65.31 14.05
CA SER A 331 20.82 -66.15 14.88
C SER A 331 20.22 -67.49 15.32
N GLU A 332 19.05 -67.90 14.81
CA GLU A 332 18.55 -69.27 15.01
C GLU A 332 18.93 -70.18 13.83
N PRO A 333 19.39 -71.41 14.08
CA PRO A 333 20.32 -72.12 13.21
C PRO A 333 19.62 -73.01 12.18
N SER A 334 20.19 -73.09 10.97
CA SER A 334 19.93 -74.21 10.07
C SER A 334 20.69 -75.44 10.57
N SER A 335 19.92 -76.50 10.82
CA SER A 335 20.27 -77.92 10.87
C SER A 335 21.44 -78.35 9.98
#